data_AF-A0A3D5Z1N4-F1
#
_entry.id   AF-A0A3D5Z1N4-F1
#
_cell.length_a   1.000
_cell.length_b   1.000
_cell.length_c   1.000
_cell.angle_alpha   90.00
_cell.angle_beta   90.00
_cell.angle_gamma   90.00
#
_symmetry.space_group_name_H-M   'P 1'
#
loop_
_entity.id
_entity.type
_entity.pdbx_description
1 polymer ?
#
loop_
_entity_poly.entity_id
_entity_poly.type
_entity_poly.pdbx_seq_one_letter_code
_entity_poly.pdbx_strand_id
1 'polypeptide(L)' 'MSKKCGLKLSEYCRRQAIHGEVKAIPVLTQEEIDYFHLLKTYCTNFNRITNLIRKKDPGLTEEIRLLVEKLTRLQQRIL' A
#
# COMPACT_ATOMS: atom_id res chain seq x y z
N MET A 1 -12.51 -1.56 -25.88
CA MET A 1 -12.50 -2.64 -24.86
C MET A 1 -11.08 -2.96 -24.39
N SER A 2 -10.11 -3.19 -25.29
CA SER A 2 -8.69 -3.42 -24.93
C SER A 2 -8.07 -2.38 -23.98
N LYS A 3 -8.25 -1.08 -24.26
CA LYS A 3 -7.79 0.02 -23.38
C LYS A 3 -8.36 -0.03 -21.95
N LYS A 4 -9.63 -0.44 -21.79
CA LYS A 4 -10.29 -0.56 -20.48
C LYS A 4 -9.75 -1.73 -19.65
N CYS A 5 -9.11 -2.70 -20.31
CA CYS A 5 -8.50 -3.86 -19.66
C CYS A 5 -6.98 -3.70 -19.48
N GLY A 6 -6.41 -2.55 -19.83
CA GLY A 6 -4.97 -2.34 -19.79
C GLY A 6 -4.15 -3.17 -20.79
N LEU A 7 -4.78 -3.72 -21.83
CA LEU A 7 -4.13 -4.63 -22.78
C LEU A 7 -3.90 -3.99 -24.15
N LYS A 8 -2.80 -4.38 -24.81
CA LYS A 8 -2.64 -4.15 -26.26
C LYS A 8 -3.74 -4.90 -27.03
N LEU A 9 -4.14 -4.35 -28.18
CA LEU A 9 -5.27 -4.88 -28.95
C LEU A 9 -5.08 -6.36 -29.34
N SER A 10 -3.89 -6.75 -29.79
CA SER A 10 -3.57 -8.14 -30.15
C SER A 10 -3.65 -9.09 -28.95
N GLU A 11 -3.25 -8.63 -27.77
CA GLU A 11 -3.33 -9.41 -26.54
C GLU A 11 -4.77 -9.56 -26.04
N TYR A 12 -5.56 -8.48 -26.14
CA TYR A 12 -6.99 -8.52 -25.83
C TYR A 12 -7.73 -9.53 -26.72
N CYS A 13 -7.54 -9.47 -28.04
CA CYS A 13 -8.21 -10.39 -28.98
C CYS A 13 -7.81 -11.84 -28.73
N ARG A 14 -6.53 -12.11 -28.44
CA ARG A 14 -6.05 -13.46 -28.12
C ARG A 14 -6.67 -13.99 -26.83
N ARG A 15 -6.68 -13.21 -25.75
CA ARG A 15 -7.27 -13.64 -24.47
C ARG A 15 -8.78 -13.87 -24.60
N GLN A 16 -9.46 -13.02 -25.35
CA GLN A 16 -10.89 -13.14 -25.61
C GLN A 16 -11.23 -14.41 -26.42
N ALA A 17 -10.41 -14.74 -27.42
CA ALA A 17 -10.57 -15.94 -28.23
C ALA A 17 -10.30 -17.24 -27.46
N ILE A 18 -9.33 -17.25 -26.54
CA ILE A 18 -8.96 -18.44 -25.76
C ILE A 18 -9.89 -18.64 -24.55
N HIS A 19 -10.23 -17.56 -23.84
CA HIS A 19 -10.88 -17.65 -22.53
C HIS A 19 -12.35 -17.26 -22.54
N GLY A 20 -12.90 -16.74 -23.65
CA GLY A 20 -14.31 -16.34 -23.74
C GLY A 20 -14.69 -15.09 -22.94
N GLU A 21 -13.83 -14.63 -22.05
CA GLU A 21 -13.96 -13.36 -21.32
C GLU A 21 -12.60 -12.71 -21.07
N VAL A 22 -12.59 -11.38 -21.01
CA VAL A 22 -11.43 -10.60 -20.55
C VAL A 22 -11.91 -9.63 -19.49
N LYS A 23 -11.47 -9.86 -18.24
CA LYS A 23 -11.77 -8.97 -17.12
C LYS A 23 -11.11 -7.62 -17.36
N ALA A 24 -11.92 -6.57 -17.37
CA ALA A 24 -11.43 -5.20 -17.44
C ALA A 24 -10.89 -4.79 -16.07
N ILE A 25 -9.65 -5.22 -15.77
CA ILE A 25 -8.92 -4.73 -14.61
C ILE A 25 -8.33 -3.38 -15.04
N PRO A 26 -8.76 -2.25 -14.47
CA PRO A 26 -8.18 -0.96 -14.79
C PRO A 26 -6.69 -0.97 -14.43
N VAL A 27 -5.87 -0.35 -15.28
CA VAL A 27 -4.49 -0.08 -14.90
C VAL A 27 -4.55 0.94 -13.78
N LEU A 28 -3.94 0.61 -12.64
CA LEU A 28 -3.82 1.56 -11.54
C LEU A 28 -3.01 2.77 -12.02
N THR A 29 -3.49 3.95 -11.67
CA THR A 29 -2.73 5.19 -11.80
C THR A 29 -1.50 5.14 -10.89
N GLN A 30 -0.50 5.98 -11.18
CA GLN A 30 0.69 6.05 -10.33
C GLN A 30 0.33 6.43 -8.87
N GLU A 31 -0.63 7.33 -8.70
CA GLU A 31 -1.13 7.74 -7.38
C GLU A 31 -1.76 6.56 -6.61
N GLU A 32 -2.59 5.75 -7.29
CA GLU A 32 -3.18 4.56 -6.67
C GLU A 32 -2.09 3.54 -6.29
N ILE A 33 -1.08 3.34 -7.13
CA ILE A 33 0.06 2.46 -6.84
C ILE A 33 0.81 2.95 -5.60
N ASP A 34 1.13 4.25 -5.54
CA ASP A 34 1.83 4.87 -4.42
C ASP A 34 1.00 4.74 -3.12
N TYR A 35 -0.32 4.92 -3.21
CA TYR A 35 -1.24 4.71 -2.11
C TYR A 35 -1.23 3.26 -1.62
N PHE A 36 -1.24 2.27 -2.52
CA PHE A 36 -1.13 0.85 -2.14
C PHE A 36 0.19 0.55 -1.43
N HIS A 37 1.30 1.11 -1.91
CA HIS A 37 2.61 0.96 -1.25
C HIS A 37 2.62 1.58 0.15
N LEU A 38 2.00 2.75 0.30
CA LEU A 38 1.84 3.40 1.60
C LEU A 38 1.01 2.52 2.54
N LEU A 39 -0.12 2.00 2.07
CA LEU A 39 -1.01 1.15 2.86
C LEU A 39 -0.33 -0.14 3.32
N LYS A 40 0.44 -0.79 2.43
CA LYS A 40 1.26 -1.97 2.76
C LYS A 40 2.29 -1.66 3.85
N THR A 41 2.91 -0.48 3.78
CA THR A 41 3.87 -0.02 4.78
C THR A 41 3.20 0.17 6.14
N TYR A 42 2.03 0.81 6.18
CA TYR A 42 1.24 0.96 7.40
C TYR A 42 0.84 -0.39 8.01
N CYS A 43 0.30 -1.32 7.22
CA CYS A 43 -0.03 -2.67 7.70
C CYS A 43 1.18 -3.36 8.34
N THR A 44 2.34 -3.25 7.72
CA THR A 44 3.59 -3.83 8.25
C THR A 44 3.97 -3.19 9.58
N ASN A 45 3.90 -1.86 9.68
CA ASN A 45 4.21 -1.12 10.90
C ASN A 45 3.24 -1.48 12.04
N PHE A 46 1.93 -1.54 11.77
CA PHE A 46 0.94 -1.94 12.77
C PHE A 46 1.17 -3.37 13.26
N ASN A 47 1.49 -4.31 12.37
CA ASN A 47 1.82 -5.67 12.77
C ASN A 47 3.06 -5.73 13.69
N ARG A 48 4.08 -4.89 13.44
CA ARG A 48 5.25 -4.79 14.33
C ARG A 48 4.85 -4.26 15.71
N ILE A 49 4.04 -3.20 15.76
CA ILE A 49 3.51 -2.66 17.02
C ILE A 49 2.71 -3.72 17.78
N THR A 50 1.78 -4.41 17.11
CA THR A 50 1.00 -5.50 17.71
C THR A 50 1.89 -6.60 18.28
N ASN A 51 2.96 -6.98 17.58
CA ASN A 51 3.91 -7.97 18.06
C ASN A 51 4.68 -7.51 19.30
N LEU A 52 5.12 -6.25 19.33
CA LEU A 52 5.81 -5.67 20.49
C LEU A 52 4.87 -5.62 21.71
N ILE A 53 3.61 -5.23 21.51
CA ILE A 53 2.57 -5.23 22.55
C ILE A 53 2.35 -6.66 23.08
N ARG A 54 2.14 -7.63 22.17
CA ARG A 54 1.88 -9.03 22.54
C ARG A 54 3.04 -9.66 23.31
N LYS A 55 4.28 -9.30 22.96
CA LYS A 55 5.49 -9.79 23.64
C LYS A 55 5.81 -9.06 24.94
N LYS A 56 5.03 -8.03 25.32
CA LYS A 56 5.32 -7.14 26.45
C LYS A 56 6.76 -6.62 26.40
N ASP A 57 7.19 -6.21 25.21
CA ASP A 57 8.55 -5.74 25.00
C ASP A 57 8.81 -4.53 25.91
N PRO A 58 9.80 -4.59 26.82
CA PRO A 58 10.07 -3.52 27.76
C PRO A 58 10.56 -2.23 27.07
N GLY A 59 11.06 -2.31 25.83
CA GLY A 59 11.53 -1.17 25.04
C GLY A 59 10.42 -0.45 24.26
N LEU A 60 9.24 -1.07 24.10
CA LEU A 60 8.16 -0.55 23.26
C LEU A 60 7.71 0.86 23.68
N THR A 61 7.53 1.08 24.97
CA THR A 61 7.06 2.37 25.50
C THR A 61 8.03 3.50 25.15
N GLU A 62 9.33 3.23 25.23
CA GLU A 62 10.37 4.23 24.94
C GLU A 62 10.47 4.50 23.44
N GLU A 63 10.37 3.47 22.60
CA GLU A 63 10.32 3.64 21.14
C GLU A 63 9.10 4.47 20.71
N ILE A 64 7.92 4.23 21.30
CA ILE A 64 6.71 5.02 21.04
C ILE A 64 6.92 6.47 21.47
N ARG A 65 7.50 6.71 22.66
CA ARG A 65 7.77 8.05 23.17
C ARG A 65 8.66 8.85 22.22
N LEU A 66 9.76 8.24 21.75
CA LEU A 66 10.69 8.86 20.80
C LEU A 66 10.04 9.15 19.45
N LEU A 67 9.18 8.24 18.97
CA LEU A 67 8.44 8.45 17.73
C LEU A 67 7.50 9.65 17.84
N VAL A 68 6.71 9.73 18.91
CA VAL A 68 5.80 10.86 19.16
C VAL A 68 6.57 12.16 19.23
N GLU A 69 7.67 12.19 19.97
CA GLU A 69 8.53 13.38 20.09
C GLU A 69 9.04 13.85 18.72
N LYS A 70 9.49 12.91 17.87
CA LYS A 70 9.93 13.22 16.51
C LYS A 70 8.79 13.76 15.65
N LEU A 71 7.59 13.19 15.75
CA LEU A 71 6.41 13.65 15.01
C LEU A 71 5.96 15.05 15.44
N THR A 72 5.93 15.32 16.75
CA THR A 72 5.61 16.65 17.28
C THR A 72 6.60 17.71 16.79
N ARG A 73 7.91 17.41 16.83
CA ARG A 73 8.94 18.30 16.28
C ARG A 73 8.76 18.56 14.78
N LEU A 74 8.37 17.54 14.00
CA LEU A 74 8.08 17.71 12.58
C LEU A 74 6.85 18.60 12.34
N GLN A 75 5.77 18.42 13.10
CA GLN A 75 4.58 19.27 13.02
C GLN A 75 4.90 20.74 13.31
N GLN A 76 5.74 21.00 14.32
CA GLN A 76 6.20 22.36 14.66
C GLN A 76 7.09 23.04 13.62
N ARG A 77 7.69 22.28 12.69
CA ARG A 77 8.52 22.82 11.60
C ARG A 77 7.73 23.14 10.33
N ILE A 78 6.52 22.56 10.21
CA ILE A 78 5.63 22.73 9.07
C ILE A 78 4.67 23.90 9.31
N LEU A 79 4.36 24.18 10.58
CA LEU A 79 3.67 25.40 11.04
C LEU A 79 4.67 26.55 11.24
#